data_AF-A0A086KFM5-F1
#
_entry.id   AF-A0A086KFM5-F1
#
_cell.length_a   1.000
_cell.length_b   1.000
_cell.length_c   1.000
_cell.angle_alpha   90.00
_cell.angle_beta   90.00
_cell.angle_gamma   90.00
#
_symmetry.space_group_name_H-M   'P 1'
#
loop_
_entity.id
_entity.type
_entity.pdbx_description
1 polymer ?
#
loop_
_entity_poly.entity_id
_entity_poly.type
_entity_poly.pdbx_seq_one_letter_code
_entity_poly.pdbx_strand_id
1 'polypeptide(L)'
;MTLTSSASRGGAPGRSGAHFGSEIASSLLPAVEEREEARQLGRRETEGRLREDATSNVRAAAVGTPVFTRASEEEDEEDEEEGETWISWFCALEGHECFSEVDEEYIKDTFNLFGLKPLIGNYDAALDMILGAAPDDEDIDEQHFLEVYRDAMDLYGLIHSRYVITPRGLAQM
;
A
#
# COMPACT_ATOMS: atom_id res chain seq x y z
N MET A 1 3.25 -87.09 22.14
CA MET A 1 4.66 -86.94 21.71
C MET A 1 4.83 -85.46 21.33
N THR A 2 5.17 -84.55 22.26
CA THR A 2 6.54 -84.08 22.62
C THR A 2 7.27 -83.49 21.40
N LEU A 3 7.73 -82.23 21.30
CA LEU A 3 8.15 -81.20 22.26
C LEU A 3 8.36 -79.82 21.55
N THR A 4 8.49 -78.77 22.38
CA THR A 4 9.41 -77.59 22.29
C THR A 4 9.13 -76.49 21.24
N SER A 5 8.82 -75.23 21.56
CA SER A 5 9.36 -74.21 22.50
C SER A 5 10.37 -73.23 21.87
N SER A 6 9.94 -71.96 21.78
CA SER A 6 10.60 -70.69 22.16
C SER A 6 12.09 -70.44 21.90
N ALA A 7 12.37 -69.33 21.22
CA ALA A 7 13.56 -68.48 21.38
C ALA A 7 13.27 -67.08 20.76
N SER A 8 13.93 -65.97 21.06
CA SER A 8 14.44 -65.31 22.28
C SER A 8 15.18 -64.04 21.81
N ARG A 9 14.80 -62.88 22.37
CA ARG A 9 15.58 -61.65 22.70
C ARG A 9 16.72 -61.09 21.81
N GLY A 10 16.69 -59.75 21.70
CA GLY A 10 17.86 -58.83 21.66
C GLY A 10 17.54 -57.60 20.79
N GLY A 11 17.59 -56.32 21.18
CA GLY A 11 18.17 -55.65 22.35
C GLY A 11 19.45 -54.88 21.98
N ALA A 12 19.36 -53.60 21.57
CA ALA A 12 20.23 -52.47 22.00
C ALA A 12 20.04 -51.18 21.16
N PRO A 13 20.19 -49.98 21.78
CA PRO A 13 20.17 -48.66 21.14
C PRO A 13 21.59 -48.10 20.89
N GLY A 14 21.73 -47.15 19.97
CA GLY A 14 23.02 -46.49 19.67
C GLY A 14 22.83 -45.04 19.20
N ARG A 15 23.40 -44.11 19.98
CA ARG A 15 23.30 -42.66 19.92
C ARG A 15 24.67 -42.09 19.49
N SER A 16 24.71 -41.14 18.56
CA SER A 16 25.74 -40.10 18.34
C SER A 16 25.50 -39.51 16.95
N GLY A 17 25.41 -38.21 16.71
CA GLY A 17 26.12 -37.10 17.35
C GLY A 17 26.86 -36.38 16.23
N ALA A 18 26.25 -35.32 15.69
CA ALA A 18 26.92 -34.36 14.81
C ALA A 18 26.35 -32.96 15.10
N HIS A 19 26.90 -32.35 16.14
CA HIS A 19 27.03 -30.89 16.21
C HIS A 19 28.13 -30.50 15.23
N PHE A 20 27.81 -29.63 14.27
CA PHE A 20 28.79 -28.71 13.72
C PHE A 20 28.10 -27.37 13.51
N GLY A 21 28.52 -26.39 14.32
CA GLY A 21 28.06 -25.02 14.26
C GLY A 21 28.76 -24.24 13.16
N SER A 22 28.08 -23.19 12.72
CA SER A 22 28.60 -21.88 12.31
C SER A 22 27.33 -21.05 12.10
N GLU A 23 26.81 -20.35 13.10
CA GLU A 23 27.27 -19.01 13.46
C GLU A 23 27.78 -18.25 12.23
N ILE A 24 26.84 -17.58 11.57
CA ILE A 24 27.10 -16.43 10.71
C ILE A 24 26.28 -15.26 11.27
N ALA A 25 26.98 -14.48 12.08
CA ALA A 25 26.85 -13.04 12.24
C ALA A 25 25.45 -12.43 12.05
N SER A 26 24.68 -12.44 13.14
CA SER A 26 23.76 -11.35 13.43
C SER A 26 24.60 -10.23 14.06
N SER A 27 25.04 -9.26 13.25
CA SER A 27 25.62 -8.01 13.76
C SER A 27 25.63 -6.95 12.66
N LEU A 28 25.32 -5.73 13.06
CA LEU A 28 25.26 -4.47 12.30
C LEU A 28 23.97 -4.22 11.49
N LEU A 29 22.89 -3.94 12.21
CA LEU A 29 21.99 -2.84 11.83
C LEU A 29 22.40 -1.62 12.70
N PRO A 30 22.70 -0.45 12.13
CA PRO A 30 22.92 0.75 12.93
C PRO A 30 21.58 1.23 13.51
N ALA A 31 21.67 1.68 14.76
CA ALA A 31 20.58 2.07 15.64
C ALA A 31 19.77 3.27 15.11
N VAL A 32 18.47 3.06 14.91
CA VAL A 32 17.25 3.75 15.41
C VAL A 32 17.29 5.25 15.85
N GLU A 33 18.38 6.02 15.78
CA GLU A 33 18.45 7.33 16.46
C GLU A 33 18.90 8.53 15.60
N GLU A 34 18.70 8.50 14.27
CA GLU A 34 18.95 9.66 13.39
C GLU A 34 17.75 10.02 12.49
N ARG A 35 16.53 9.65 12.87
CA ARG A 35 15.32 9.83 12.04
C ARG A 35 14.56 11.15 12.25
N GLU A 36 15.03 12.06 13.12
CA GLU A 36 14.30 13.31 13.43
C GLU A 36 14.89 14.58 12.78
N GLU A 37 16.15 14.60 12.34
CA GLU A 37 16.77 15.85 11.86
C GLU A 37 16.50 16.18 10.37
N ALA A 38 16.10 15.20 9.55
CA ALA A 38 15.89 15.41 8.11
C ALA A 38 14.58 16.16 7.76
N ARG A 39 13.63 16.27 8.70
CA ARG A 39 12.31 16.90 8.44
C ARG A 39 12.30 18.43 8.52
N GLN A 40 13.32 19.07 9.10
CA GLN A 40 13.32 20.54 9.30
C GLN A 40 14.04 21.33 8.20
N LEU A 41 14.81 20.69 7.32
CA LEU A 41 15.64 21.41 6.33
C LEU A 41 14.95 21.63 4.98
N GLY A 42 13.92 20.85 4.63
CA GLY A 42 13.19 20.98 3.35
C GLY A 42 12.11 22.07 3.32
N ARG A 43 11.68 22.59 4.48
CA ARG A 43 10.60 23.60 4.55
C ARG A 43 11.08 25.04 4.33
N ARG A 44 12.39 25.30 4.29
CA ARG A 44 12.93 26.69 4.26
C ARG A 44 13.26 27.24 2.88
N GLU A 45 13.24 26.44 1.82
CA GLU A 45 13.73 26.88 0.50
C GLU A 45 12.65 27.30 -0.49
N THR A 46 11.36 27.21 -0.14
CA THR A 46 10.24 27.48 -1.06
C THR A 46 9.37 28.68 -0.69
N GLU A 47 9.90 29.64 0.08
CA GLU A 47 9.21 30.92 0.29
C GLU A 47 10.11 32.11 -0.05
N GLY A 48 9.76 32.80 -1.14
CA GLY A 48 9.85 34.27 -1.13
C GLY A 48 10.87 34.93 -2.04
N ARG A 49 11.06 34.46 -3.28
CA ARG A 49 11.45 35.35 -4.38
C ARG A 49 10.20 35.67 -5.20
N LEU A 50 9.65 36.88 -5.03
CA LEU A 50 9.19 37.77 -6.11
C LEU A 50 8.67 39.10 -5.52
N ARG A 51 9.21 40.20 -6.06
CA ARG A 51 8.89 41.61 -5.78
C ARG A 51 8.01 42.17 -6.89
N GLU A 52 7.09 43.05 -6.47
CA GLU A 52 6.65 44.35 -7.06
C GLU A 52 6.10 44.31 -8.52
N ASP A 53 5.00 44.96 -8.93
CA ASP A 53 4.52 46.31 -8.63
C ASP A 53 3.09 46.54 -9.22
N ALA A 54 2.46 47.64 -8.78
CA ALA A 54 1.62 48.57 -9.55
C ALA A 54 0.06 48.51 -9.55
N THR A 55 -0.49 49.44 -8.75
CA THR A 55 -1.46 50.51 -9.11
C THR A 55 -2.98 50.25 -9.08
N SER A 56 -3.57 50.67 -7.95
CA SER A 56 -4.73 51.55 -7.77
C SER A 56 -5.70 51.86 -8.93
N ASN A 57 -7.01 51.69 -8.67
CA ASN A 57 -7.99 52.73 -9.03
C ASN A 57 -9.26 52.72 -8.15
N VAL A 58 -9.71 53.91 -7.77
CA VAL A 58 -10.87 54.23 -6.89
C VAL A 58 -12.04 54.74 -7.73
N ARG A 59 -13.28 54.35 -7.36
CA ARG A 59 -14.58 55.07 -7.43
C ARG A 59 -15.72 54.05 -7.41
N ALA A 60 -16.95 54.27 -6.94
CA ALA A 60 -17.65 55.25 -6.11
C ALA A 60 -19.08 54.67 -5.90
N ALA A 61 -19.77 55.11 -4.85
CA ALA A 61 -21.08 54.64 -4.38
C ALA A 61 -22.28 54.85 -5.34
N ALA A 62 -23.35 54.05 -5.19
CA ALA A 62 -24.72 54.50 -4.83
C ALA A 62 -25.82 53.41 -4.95
N VAL A 63 -26.60 53.27 -3.87
CA VAL A 63 -28.09 53.13 -3.76
C VAL A 63 -28.85 52.04 -4.57
N GLY A 64 -29.33 51.03 -3.83
CA GLY A 64 -30.76 50.75 -3.54
C GLY A 64 -31.70 50.22 -4.64
N THR A 65 -32.22 48.99 -4.46
CA THR A 65 -33.66 48.60 -4.28
C THR A 65 -33.76 47.05 -4.32
N PRO A 66 -34.56 46.37 -3.47
CA PRO A 66 -34.50 44.92 -3.28
C PRO A 66 -35.44 44.16 -4.23
N VAL A 67 -34.96 43.06 -4.83
CA VAL A 67 -35.80 42.15 -5.62
C VAL A 67 -35.40 40.69 -5.37
N PHE A 68 -36.35 39.97 -4.79
CA PHE A 68 -36.61 38.54 -4.91
C PHE A 68 -35.51 37.56 -4.44
N THR A 69 -35.68 37.06 -3.20
CA THR A 69 -35.07 35.82 -2.74
C THR A 69 -35.52 34.65 -3.62
N ARG A 70 -34.74 34.36 -4.67
CA ARG A 70 -34.63 32.99 -5.18
C ARG A 70 -33.63 32.33 -4.25
N ALA A 71 -34.08 31.33 -3.49
CA ALA A 71 -33.17 30.37 -2.88
C ALA A 71 -32.34 29.77 -4.02
N SER A 72 -31.12 30.28 -4.17
CA SER A 72 -30.08 29.53 -4.86
C SER A 72 -29.74 28.42 -3.88
N GLU A 73 -30.17 27.22 -4.22
CA GLU A 73 -29.56 26.02 -3.67
C GLU A 73 -28.09 26.14 -4.08
N GLU A 74 -27.25 26.47 -3.10
CA GLU A 74 -25.81 26.28 -3.19
C GLU A 74 -25.68 24.75 -3.33
N GLU A 75 -25.54 24.28 -4.57
CA GLU A 75 -24.98 22.97 -4.83
C GLU A 75 -23.56 23.09 -4.29
N ASP A 76 -23.38 22.68 -3.03
CA ASP A 76 -22.08 22.32 -2.48
C ASP A 76 -21.57 21.20 -3.40
N GLU A 77 -20.86 21.59 -4.47
CA GLU A 77 -19.82 20.78 -5.06
C GLU A 77 -18.81 20.59 -3.91
N GLU A 78 -19.09 19.60 -3.05
CA GLU A 78 -18.05 18.99 -2.22
C GLU A 78 -17.01 18.54 -3.25
N ASP A 79 -15.99 19.37 -3.44
CA ASP A 79 -14.71 18.97 -3.98
C ASP A 79 -14.26 17.81 -3.07
N GLU A 80 -14.69 16.59 -3.39
CA GLU A 80 -14.09 15.36 -2.88
C GLU A 80 -12.62 15.51 -3.24
N GLU A 81 -11.83 15.98 -2.27
CA GLU A 81 -10.38 16.04 -2.35
C GLU A 81 -9.98 14.64 -2.79
N GLU A 82 -9.64 14.48 -4.08
CA GLU A 82 -9.26 13.20 -4.67
C GLU A 82 -8.05 12.71 -3.89
N GLY A 83 -8.33 11.94 -2.84
CA GLY A 83 -7.33 11.39 -1.94
C GLY A 83 -6.35 10.56 -2.74
N GLU A 84 -5.12 10.43 -2.23
CA GLU A 84 -4.13 9.55 -2.83
C GLU A 84 -4.73 8.14 -2.98
N THR A 85 -4.64 7.54 -4.16
CA THR A 85 -5.18 6.19 -4.39
C THR A 85 -4.28 5.14 -3.74
N TRP A 86 -4.85 3.99 -3.37
CA TRP A 86 -4.07 2.91 -2.78
C TRP A 86 -2.90 2.48 -3.68
N ILE A 87 -3.11 2.43 -5.00
CA ILE A 87 -2.08 2.02 -5.97
C ILE A 87 -0.90 2.99 -5.98
N SER A 88 -1.17 4.30 -6.03
CA SER A 88 -0.10 5.31 -6.07
C SER A 88 0.66 5.34 -4.74
N TRP A 89 -0.08 5.36 -3.63
CA TRP A 89 0.48 5.24 -2.29
C TRP A 89 1.37 4.00 -2.13
N PHE A 90 0.89 2.82 -2.55
CA PHE A 90 1.61 1.56 -2.42
C PHE A 90 2.91 1.55 -3.25
N CYS A 91 2.89 2.10 -4.46
CA CYS A 91 4.08 2.16 -5.32
C CYS A 91 5.11 3.21 -4.81
N ALA A 92 4.67 4.23 -4.07
CA ALA A 92 5.54 5.25 -3.48
C ALA A 92 6.27 4.79 -2.20
N LEU A 93 5.92 3.62 -1.64
CA LEU A 93 6.57 3.07 -0.44
C LEU A 93 8.04 2.72 -0.67
N GLU A 94 8.87 2.91 0.38
CA GLU A 94 10.28 2.56 0.35
C GLU A 94 10.47 1.06 0.07
N GLY A 95 11.23 0.73 -0.97
CA GLY A 95 11.46 -0.65 -1.42
C GLY A 95 10.46 -1.18 -2.46
N HIS A 96 9.47 -0.39 -2.87
CA HIS A 96 8.49 -0.75 -3.90
C HIS A 96 8.83 -0.16 -5.29
N GLU A 97 10.08 0.24 -5.51
CA GLU A 97 10.57 0.89 -6.75
C GLU A 97 10.41 0.02 -8.02
N CYS A 98 10.22 -1.30 -7.87
CA CYS A 98 10.00 -2.21 -8.98
C CYS A 98 8.52 -2.40 -9.35
N PHE A 99 7.60 -1.78 -8.60
CA PHE A 99 6.19 -1.74 -8.94
C PHE A 99 5.90 -0.56 -9.86
N SER A 100 5.05 -0.82 -10.84
CA SER A 100 4.49 0.18 -11.75
C SER A 100 3.01 0.31 -11.40
N GLU A 101 2.47 1.51 -11.44
CA GLU A 101 1.06 1.77 -11.17
C GLU A 101 0.19 1.08 -12.23
N VAL A 102 -0.56 0.06 -11.82
CA VAL A 102 -1.44 -0.69 -12.73
C VAL A 102 -2.71 0.11 -12.99
N ASP A 103 -3.07 0.30 -14.27
CA ASP A 103 -4.31 0.98 -14.65
C ASP A 103 -5.54 0.32 -14.00
N GLU A 104 -6.41 1.10 -13.36
CA GLU A 104 -7.64 0.56 -12.75
C GLU A 104 -8.55 -0.14 -13.76
N GLU A 105 -8.59 0.32 -15.02
CA GLU A 105 -9.34 -0.34 -16.10
C GLU A 105 -8.87 -1.78 -16.32
N TYR A 106 -7.57 -2.04 -16.19
CA TYR A 106 -7.01 -3.38 -16.31
C TYR A 106 -7.48 -4.27 -15.15
N ILE A 107 -7.52 -3.72 -13.94
CA ILE A 107 -7.94 -4.41 -12.71
C ILE A 107 -9.45 -4.67 -12.72
N LYS A 108 -10.26 -3.71 -13.18
CA LYS A 108 -11.73 -3.81 -13.26
C LYS A 108 -12.20 -4.85 -14.28
N ASP A 109 -11.36 -5.24 -15.24
CA ASP A 109 -11.67 -6.32 -16.17
C ASP A 109 -11.42 -7.71 -15.53
N THR A 110 -12.52 -8.37 -15.17
CA THR A 110 -12.54 -9.71 -14.57
C THR A 110 -11.77 -10.77 -15.37
N PHE A 111 -11.63 -10.61 -16.69
CA PHE A 111 -10.86 -11.55 -17.50
C PHE A 111 -9.37 -11.53 -17.14
N ASN A 112 -8.81 -10.35 -16.88
CA ASN A 112 -7.40 -10.19 -16.48
C ASN A 112 -7.13 -10.82 -15.10
N LEU A 113 -8.15 -10.83 -14.23
CA LEU A 113 -8.10 -11.38 -12.89
C LEU A 113 -8.48 -12.87 -12.80
N PHE A 114 -8.72 -13.52 -13.94
CA PHE A 114 -9.17 -14.91 -13.97
C PHE A 114 -8.20 -15.84 -13.21
N GLY A 115 -8.76 -16.69 -12.35
CA GLY A 115 -8.03 -17.68 -11.57
C GLY A 115 -7.33 -17.14 -10.31
N LEU A 116 -7.41 -15.84 -10.00
CA LEU A 116 -6.79 -15.26 -8.80
C LEU A 116 -7.64 -15.43 -7.53
N LYS A 117 -8.97 -15.38 -7.66
CA LYS A 117 -9.91 -15.44 -6.53
C LYS A 117 -9.68 -16.61 -5.55
N PRO A 118 -9.38 -17.85 -5.97
CA PRO A 118 -9.13 -18.95 -5.04
C PRO A 118 -7.77 -18.89 -4.32
N LEU A 119 -6.86 -18.00 -4.73
CA LEU A 119 -5.51 -17.89 -4.18
C LEU A 119 -5.43 -16.91 -3.00
N ILE A 120 -6.40 -16.00 -2.89
CA ILE A 120 -6.44 -14.92 -1.91
C ILE A 120 -7.57 -15.20 -0.91
N GLY A 121 -7.30 -15.00 0.39
CA GLY A 121 -8.29 -15.26 1.44
C GLY A 121 -9.50 -14.34 1.31
N ASN A 122 -9.28 -13.04 1.51
CA ASN A 122 -10.29 -12.00 1.46
C ASN A 122 -10.29 -11.29 0.10
N TYR A 123 -10.41 -12.05 -1.00
CA TYR A 123 -10.26 -11.51 -2.37
C TYR A 123 -11.11 -10.25 -2.64
N ASP A 124 -12.38 -10.26 -2.26
CA ASP A 124 -13.28 -9.14 -2.58
C ASP A 124 -12.89 -7.88 -1.77
N ALA A 125 -12.61 -8.02 -0.47
CA ALA A 125 -12.14 -6.90 0.37
C ALA A 125 -10.75 -6.39 -0.03
N ALA A 126 -9.86 -7.29 -0.44
CA ALA A 126 -8.54 -6.95 -0.96
C ALA A 126 -8.64 -6.17 -2.29
N LEU A 127 -9.54 -6.58 -3.18
CA LEU A 127 -9.78 -5.89 -4.45
C LEU A 127 -10.40 -4.50 -4.21
N ASP A 128 -11.35 -4.40 -3.28
CA ASP A 128 -11.96 -3.13 -2.88
C ASP A 128 -10.91 -2.17 -2.30
N MET A 129 -9.97 -2.68 -1.48
CA MET A 129 -8.85 -1.88 -0.96
C MET A 129 -7.92 -1.39 -2.07
N ILE A 130 -7.53 -2.26 -3.02
CA ILE A 130 -6.66 -1.88 -4.14
C ILE A 130 -7.28 -0.79 -5.02
N LEU A 131 -8.60 -0.86 -5.24
CA LEU A 131 -9.35 0.11 -6.06
C LEU A 131 -9.83 1.34 -5.27
N GLY A 132 -9.49 1.43 -3.98
CA GLY A 132 -9.93 2.49 -3.08
C GLY A 132 -8.89 3.59 -2.86
N ALA A 133 -9.19 4.44 -1.88
CA ALA A 133 -8.27 5.43 -1.36
C ALA A 133 -7.13 4.78 -0.57
N ALA A 134 -6.02 5.50 -0.43
CA ALA A 134 -4.93 5.14 0.46
C ALA A 134 -5.43 5.05 1.91
N PRO A 135 -4.90 4.11 2.71
CA PRO A 135 -5.29 3.97 4.10
C PRO A 135 -4.74 5.11 4.96
N ASP A 136 -5.54 5.57 5.92
CA ASP A 136 -5.11 6.58 6.89
C ASP A 136 -4.39 5.94 8.10
N ASP A 137 -3.69 6.75 8.89
CA ASP A 137 -3.00 6.27 10.10
C ASP A 137 -3.94 5.55 11.09
N GLU A 138 -5.22 5.93 11.13
CA GLU A 138 -6.24 5.31 11.98
C GLU A 138 -6.65 3.91 11.50
N ASP A 139 -6.71 3.69 10.18
CA ASP A 139 -7.07 2.39 9.60
C ASP A 139 -6.01 1.33 9.91
N ILE A 140 -4.73 1.74 9.92
CA ILE A 140 -3.58 0.85 10.11
C ILE A 140 -3.57 0.20 11.50
N ASP A 141 -4.15 0.85 12.50
CA ASP A 141 -4.22 0.35 13.87
C ASP A 141 -5.27 -0.76 14.06
N GLU A 142 -6.14 -0.99 13.06
CA GLU A 142 -7.16 -2.04 13.14
C GLU A 142 -6.59 -3.43 12.87
N GLN A 143 -6.83 -4.37 13.79
CA GLN A 143 -6.33 -5.75 13.68
C GLN A 143 -6.81 -6.46 12.40
N HIS A 144 -8.01 -6.11 11.90
CA HIS A 144 -8.57 -6.68 10.67
C HIS A 144 -7.95 -6.07 9.41
N PHE A 145 -7.56 -4.80 9.47
CA PHE A 145 -6.90 -4.11 8.36
C PHE A 145 -5.62 -4.82 7.93
N LEU A 146 -4.78 -5.25 8.88
CA LEU A 146 -3.53 -5.92 8.57
C LEU A 146 -3.72 -7.24 7.78
N GLU A 147 -4.81 -7.96 8.04
CA GLU A 147 -5.14 -9.20 7.33
C GLU A 147 -5.54 -8.91 5.88
N VAL A 148 -6.44 -7.94 5.68
CA VAL A 148 -6.88 -7.51 4.34
C VAL A 148 -5.74 -6.88 3.56
N TYR A 149 -4.90 -6.06 4.21
CA TYR A 149 -3.73 -5.43 3.61
C TYR A 149 -2.73 -6.46 3.07
N ARG A 150 -2.50 -7.54 3.80
CA ARG A 150 -1.65 -8.63 3.33
C ARG A 150 -2.24 -9.31 2.09
N ASP A 151 -3.53 -9.61 2.12
CA ASP A 151 -4.24 -10.19 0.97
C ASP A 151 -4.23 -9.24 -0.25
N ALA A 152 -4.35 -7.93 -0.02
CA ALA A 152 -4.25 -6.89 -1.05
C ALA A 152 -2.85 -6.80 -1.66
N MET A 153 -1.79 -6.85 -0.85
CA MET A 153 -0.41 -6.90 -1.33
C MET A 153 -0.14 -8.12 -2.22
N ASP A 154 -0.55 -9.31 -1.77
CA ASP A 154 -0.40 -10.55 -2.53
C ASP A 154 -1.21 -10.51 -3.84
N LEU A 155 -2.44 -10.00 -3.79
CA LEU A 155 -3.30 -9.84 -4.96
C LEU A 155 -2.70 -8.84 -5.96
N TYR A 156 -2.28 -7.66 -5.51
CA TYR A 156 -1.67 -6.65 -6.36
C TYR A 156 -0.39 -7.15 -7.02
N GLY A 157 0.47 -7.88 -6.28
CA GLY A 157 1.66 -8.52 -6.85
C GLY A 157 1.33 -9.51 -7.97
N LEU A 158 0.29 -10.33 -7.80
CA LEU A 158 -0.16 -11.26 -8.85
C LEU A 158 -0.70 -10.53 -10.08
N ILE A 159 -1.47 -9.46 -9.88
CA ILE A 159 -2.00 -8.60 -10.95
C ILE A 159 -0.85 -7.93 -11.70
N HIS A 160 0.07 -7.31 -10.95
CA HIS A 160 1.24 -6.61 -11.47
C HIS A 160 2.08 -7.53 -12.36
N SER A 161 2.37 -8.76 -11.91
CA SER A 161 3.12 -9.75 -12.70
C SER A 161 2.51 -10.07 -14.07
N ARG A 162 1.17 -9.95 -14.20
CA ARG A 162 0.46 -10.11 -15.47
C ARG A 162 0.41 -8.81 -16.26
N TYR A 163 0.32 -7.67 -15.59
CA TYR A 163 0.24 -6.36 -16.22
C TYR A 163 1.55 -5.97 -16.91
N VAL A 164 2.70 -6.23 -16.30
CA VAL A 164 4.03 -5.80 -16.80
C VAL A 164 4.45 -6.45 -18.11
N ILE A 165 3.81 -7.55 -18.51
CA ILE A 165 4.05 -8.20 -19.81
C ILE A 165 3.09 -7.71 -20.91
N THR A 166 2.11 -6.89 -20.56
CA THR A 166 1.18 -6.28 -21.53
C THR A 166 1.84 -5.10 -22.25
N PRO A 167 1.34 -4.69 -23.43
CA PRO A 167 1.84 -3.50 -24.11
C PRO A 167 1.74 -2.21 -23.27
N ARG A 168 0.73 -2.08 -22.41
CA ARG A 168 0.55 -0.92 -21.51
C ARG A 168 1.61 -0.93 -20.41
N GLY A 169 1.74 -2.05 -19.69
CA GLY A 169 2.73 -2.19 -18.62
C GLY A 169 4.18 -2.10 -19.10
N LEU A 170 4.51 -2.68 -20.27
CA LEU A 170 5.86 -2.56 -20.86
C LEU A 170 6.24 -1.13 -21.24
N ALA A 171 5.28 -0.23 -21.46
CA ALA A 171 5.55 1.17 -21.79
C ALA A 171 5.79 2.03 -20.54
N GLN A 172 5.37 1.57 -19.36
CA GLN A 172 5.52 2.25 -18.07
C GLN A 172 6.77 1.81 -17.30
N MET A 173 7.37 0.68 -17.69
CA MET A 173 8.62 0.11 -17.15
C MET A 173 9.86 0.63 -17.88
#